data_AF-W1YTB7-F1
#
_entry.id   AF-W1YTB7-F1
#
_cell.length_a   1.000
_cell.length_b   1.000
_cell.length_c   1.000
_cell.angle_alpha   90.00
_cell.angle_beta   90.00
_cell.angle_gamma   90.00
#
_symmetry.space_group_name_H-M   'P 1'
#
loop_
_entity.id
_entity.type
_entity.pdbx_description
1 polymer ?
#
loop_
_entity_poly.entity_id
_entity_poly.type
_entity_poly.pdbx_seq_one_letter_code
_entity_poly.pdbx_strand_id
1 'polypeptide(L)'
;IGLYLSATITWYYIPAGFLCILISFLYSGGPKPISRTPFGEISSGIAMGFAIVLITGYAWTRDLSLALLIPAIPSTLLVGSIMLTNNIRDIRNDESHGRRTLPIVLGRERALSLMSVTYLFNFIWILAWIIV
;
A
#
# COMPACT_ATOMS: atom_id res chain seq x y z
N ILE A 1 10.24 -2.61 -21.03
CA ILE A 1 9.15 -3.55 -20.61
C ILE A 1 7.84 -2.81 -20.36
N GLY A 2 7.76 -1.83 -19.46
CA GLY A 2 6.51 -1.08 -19.19
C GLY A 2 5.85 -0.42 -20.42
N LEU A 3 6.64 0.24 -21.28
CA LEU A 3 6.14 0.81 -22.55
C LEU A 3 5.57 -0.26 -23.49
N TYR A 4 6.24 -1.41 -23.58
CA TYR A 4 5.80 -2.54 -24.40
C TYR A 4 4.48 -3.14 -23.89
N LEU A 5 4.36 -3.34 -22.57
CA LEU A 5 3.11 -3.79 -21.96
C LEU A 5 1.97 -2.78 -22.16
N SER A 6 2.28 -1.48 -22.08
CA SER A 6 1.28 -0.43 -22.32
C SER A 6 0.78 -0.43 -23.77
N ALA A 7 1.69 -0.59 -24.74
CA ALA A 7 1.33 -0.69 -26.15
C ALA A 7 0.54 -1.98 -26.48
N THR A 8 0.77 -3.07 -25.75
CA THR A 8 0.11 -4.37 -25.97
C THR A 8 -1.21 -4.51 -25.23
N ILE A 9 -1.33 -3.86 -24.07
CA ILE A 9 -2.47 -4.03 -23.15
C ILE A 9 -3.37 -2.80 -23.16
N THR A 10 -2.86 -1.69 -22.64
CA THR A 10 -3.57 -0.40 -22.59
C THR A 10 -2.60 0.73 -22.30
N TRP A 11 -2.84 1.89 -22.91
CA TRP A 11 -2.06 3.10 -22.63
C TRP A 11 -2.30 3.66 -21.22
N TYR A 12 -3.37 3.25 -20.53
CA TYR A 12 -3.62 3.65 -19.13
C TYR A 12 -2.54 3.19 -18.14
N TYR A 13 -1.71 2.22 -18.52
CA TYR A 13 -0.57 1.81 -17.70
C TYR A 13 0.55 2.85 -17.63
N ILE A 14 0.65 3.76 -18.60
CA ILE A 14 1.64 4.84 -18.57
C ILE A 14 1.38 5.79 -17.40
N PRO A 15 0.20 6.43 -17.26
CA PRO A 15 -0.06 7.31 -16.13
C PRO A 15 -0.07 6.53 -14.79
N ALA A 16 -0.59 5.31 -14.74
CA ALA A 16 -0.58 4.49 -13.53
C ALA A 16 0.86 4.15 -13.07
N GLY A 17 1.72 3.73 -13.99
CA GLY A 17 3.12 3.43 -13.73
C GLY A 17 3.91 4.69 -13.33
N PHE A 18 3.66 5.82 -14.00
CA PHE A 18 4.25 7.10 -13.63
C PHE A 18 3.90 7.51 -12.19
N LEU A 19 2.63 7.36 -11.79
CA LEU A 19 2.21 7.63 -10.41
C LEU A 19 2.91 6.70 -9.40
N CYS A 20 3.06 5.42 -9.71
CA CYS A 20 3.79 4.48 -8.84
C CYS A 20 5.27 4.86 -8.69
N ILE A 21 5.92 5.26 -9.78
CA ILE A 21 7.31 5.74 -9.78
C ILE A 21 7.41 7.04 -8.97
N LEU A 22 6.46 7.96 -9.13
CA LEU A 22 6.43 9.22 -8.38
C LEU A 22 6.28 8.97 -6.88
N ILE A 23 5.35 8.08 -6.48
CA ILE A 23 5.19 7.67 -5.08
C ILE A 23 6.49 7.06 -4.56
N SER A 24 7.11 6.14 -5.31
CA SER A 24 8.37 5.50 -4.93
C SER A 24 9.52 6.51 -4.75
N PHE A 25 9.64 7.46 -5.67
CA PHE A 25 10.66 8.50 -5.60
C PHE A 25 10.44 9.42 -4.39
N LEU A 26 9.22 9.93 -4.19
CA LEU A 26 8.87 10.78 -3.05
C LEU A 26 8.85 10.02 -1.72
N TYR A 27 8.82 8.69 -1.76
CA TYR A 27 8.84 7.86 -0.56
C TYR A 27 10.13 8.06 0.24
N SER A 28 11.25 8.06 -0.45
CA SER A 28 12.59 8.14 0.13
C SER A 28 13.30 9.45 -0.22
N GLY A 29 12.97 10.05 -1.35
CA GLY A 29 13.59 11.26 -1.88
C GLY A 29 12.84 12.55 -1.56
N GLY A 30 13.47 13.67 -1.94
CA GLY A 30 12.92 15.01 -1.73
C GLY A 30 13.16 15.58 -0.33
N PRO A 31 12.77 16.86 -0.11
CA PRO A 31 13.02 17.56 1.16
C PRO A 31 12.17 17.02 2.33
N LYS A 32 11.03 16.39 2.03
CA LYS A 32 10.12 15.78 3.01
C LYS A 32 9.69 14.38 2.53
N PRO A 33 10.55 13.36 2.68
CA PRO A 33 10.24 12.00 2.25
C PRO A 33 8.99 11.47 2.96
N ILE A 34 8.09 10.81 2.22
CA ILE A 34 6.85 10.26 2.78
C ILE A 34 7.13 9.26 3.90
N SER A 35 8.22 8.49 3.79
CA SER A 35 8.69 7.56 4.83
C SER A 35 8.93 8.21 6.20
N ARG A 36 9.15 9.53 6.28
CA ARG A 36 9.34 10.26 7.55
C ARG A 36 8.04 10.80 8.14
N THR A 37 6.91 10.55 7.48
CA THR A 37 5.58 11.06 7.81
C THR A 37 4.62 9.91 8.15
N PRO A 38 3.41 10.15 8.67
CA PRO A 38 2.47 9.08 9.00
C PRO A 38 1.75 8.50 7.77
N PHE A 39 2.14 8.89 6.56
CA PHE A 39 1.55 8.43 5.30
C PHE A 39 2.37 7.31 4.64
N GLY A 40 3.41 6.81 5.30
CA GLY A 40 4.29 5.77 4.75
C GLY A 40 3.53 4.47 4.45
N GLU A 41 2.70 4.01 5.38
CA GLU A 41 1.97 2.74 5.31
C GLU A 41 0.92 2.75 4.19
N ILE A 42 0.14 3.83 4.09
CA ILE A 42 -0.89 3.97 3.05
C ILE A 42 -0.27 4.14 1.67
N SER A 43 0.84 4.88 1.57
CA SER A 43 1.53 5.11 0.30
C SER A 43 2.14 3.81 -0.25
N SER A 44 2.77 3.00 0.61
CA SER A 44 3.23 1.65 0.22
C SER A 44 2.08 0.72 -0.12
N GLY A 45 1.00 0.76 0.67
CA GLY A 45 -0.20 -0.05 0.42
C GLY A 45 -0.82 0.23 -0.94
N ILE A 46 -0.97 1.50 -1.33
CA ILE A 46 -1.53 1.87 -2.63
C ILE A 46 -0.60 1.50 -3.77
N ALA A 47 0.68 1.85 -3.68
CA ALA A 47 1.63 1.63 -4.77
C ALA A 47 1.96 0.15 -5.00
N MET A 48 2.12 -0.63 -3.93
CA MET A 48 2.52 -2.04 -4.04
C MET A 48 1.37 -3.03 -3.83
N GLY A 49 0.34 -2.69 -3.07
CA GLY A 49 -0.84 -3.54 -2.90
C GLY A 49 -1.88 -3.27 -3.98
N PHE A 50 -2.50 -2.09 -3.92
CA PHE A 50 -3.64 -1.76 -4.79
C PHE A 50 -3.27 -1.73 -6.28
N ALA A 51 -2.23 -0.96 -6.63
CA ALA A 51 -1.87 -0.74 -8.02
C ALA A 51 -1.38 -2.03 -8.70
N ILE A 52 -0.57 -2.85 -8.02
CA ILE A 52 -0.09 -4.12 -8.58
C ILE A 52 -1.26 -5.06 -8.86
N VAL A 53 -2.22 -5.17 -7.94
CA VAL A 53 -3.40 -6.04 -8.13
C VAL A 53 -4.26 -5.56 -9.29
N LEU A 54 -4.57 -4.26 -9.39
CA LEU A 54 -5.39 -3.74 -10.48
C LEU A 54 -4.70 -3.83 -11.84
N ILE A 55 -3.41 -3.48 -11.90
CA ILE A 55 -2.63 -3.58 -13.15
C ILE A 55 -2.60 -5.04 -13.60
N THR A 56 -2.29 -5.97 -12.70
CA THR A 56 -2.23 -7.40 -13.03
C THR A 56 -3.60 -7.95 -13.40
N GLY A 57 -4.64 -7.63 -12.64
CA GLY A 57 -6.01 -8.05 -12.92
C GLY A 57 -6.45 -7.62 -14.31
N TYR A 58 -6.32 -6.33 -14.63
CA TYR A 58 -6.66 -5.82 -15.95
C TYR A 58 -5.81 -6.43 -17.08
N ALA A 59 -4.54 -6.74 -16.83
CA ALA A 59 -3.66 -7.32 -17.84
C ALA A 59 -4.21 -8.68 -18.35
N TRP A 60 -4.78 -9.46 -17.43
CA TRP A 60 -5.32 -10.78 -17.69
C TRP A 60 -6.77 -10.76 -18.16
N THR A 61 -7.64 -9.99 -17.49
CA THR A 61 -9.09 -10.02 -17.76
C THR A 61 -9.52 -9.05 -18.85
N ARG A 62 -8.70 -8.02 -19.12
CA ARG A 62 -9.05 -6.84 -19.93
C ARG A 62 -10.29 -6.09 -19.43
N ASP A 63 -10.65 -6.29 -18.17
CA ASP A 63 -11.81 -5.68 -17.52
C ASP A 63 -11.47 -5.21 -16.11
N LEU A 64 -11.82 -3.96 -15.79
CA LEU A 64 -11.67 -3.37 -14.47
C LEU A 64 -12.95 -3.60 -13.65
N SER A 65 -13.23 -4.86 -13.36
CA SER A 65 -14.35 -5.24 -12.51
C SER A 65 -14.13 -4.79 -11.07
N LEU A 66 -15.22 -4.38 -10.39
CA LEU A 66 -15.23 -4.16 -8.95
C LEU A 66 -14.84 -5.42 -8.15
N ALA A 67 -14.96 -6.61 -8.75
CA ALA A 67 -14.48 -7.85 -8.15
C ALA A 67 -12.96 -7.83 -7.87
N LEU A 68 -12.17 -7.01 -8.58
CA LEU A 68 -10.74 -6.86 -8.30
C LEU A 68 -10.47 -6.15 -6.96
N LEU A 69 -11.46 -5.49 -6.36
CA LEU A 69 -11.35 -4.94 -5.01
C LEU A 69 -11.24 -6.05 -3.94
N ILE A 70 -11.77 -7.24 -4.23
CA ILE A 70 -11.72 -8.39 -3.32
C ILE A 70 -10.28 -8.72 -2.93
N PRO A 71 -9.33 -8.93 -3.87
CA PRO A 71 -7.91 -9.08 -3.54
C PRO A 71 -7.16 -7.76 -3.33
N ALA A 72 -7.57 -6.65 -3.96
CA ALA A 72 -6.81 -5.40 -3.89
C ALA A 72 -6.84 -4.75 -2.50
N ILE A 73 -8.01 -4.77 -1.83
CA ILE A 73 -8.15 -4.18 -0.49
C ILE A 73 -7.27 -4.94 0.53
N PRO A 74 -7.33 -6.29 0.62
CA PRO A 74 -6.44 -7.02 1.50
C PRO A 74 -4.97 -6.87 1.18
N SER A 75 -4.60 -6.91 -0.09
CA SER A 75 -3.20 -6.69 -0.49
C SER A 75 -2.68 -5.33 -0.01
N THR A 76 -3.46 -4.26 -0.21
CA THR A 76 -3.14 -2.89 0.24
C THR A 76 -2.92 -2.83 1.75
N LEU A 77 -3.86 -3.40 2.50
CA LEU A 77 -3.84 -3.39 3.96
C LEU A 77 -2.69 -4.22 4.52
N LEU A 78 -2.42 -5.39 3.96
CA LEU A 78 -1.31 -6.26 4.38
C LEU A 78 0.05 -5.64 4.09
N VAL A 79 0.23 -5.02 2.92
CA VAL A 79 1.45 -4.27 2.60
C VAL A 79 1.63 -3.08 3.56
N GLY A 80 0.56 -2.35 3.86
CA GLY A 80 0.56 -1.31 4.88
C GLY A 80 0.98 -1.85 6.25
N SER A 81 0.48 -3.03 6.66
CA SER A 81 0.84 -3.69 7.92
C SER A 81 2.30 -4.13 7.99
N ILE A 82 2.92 -4.52 6.87
CA ILE A 82 4.37 -4.80 6.82
C ILE A 82 5.15 -3.54 7.17
N MET A 83 4.80 -2.41 6.56
CA MET A 83 5.44 -1.12 6.86
C MET A 83 5.14 -0.65 8.28
N LEU A 84 3.91 -0.85 8.76
CA LEU A 84 3.52 -0.53 10.13
C LEU A 84 4.37 -1.33 11.13
N THR A 85 4.57 -2.63 10.87
CA THR A 85 5.40 -3.51 11.71
C THR A 85 6.85 -3.02 11.77
N ASN A 86 7.43 -2.65 10.62
CA ASN A 86 8.78 -2.08 10.56
C ASN A 86 8.87 -0.78 11.39
N ASN A 87 7.93 0.14 11.19
CA ASN A 87 7.92 1.42 11.90
C ASN A 87 7.63 1.25 13.41
N ILE A 88 6.85 0.24 13.85
CA ILE A 88 6.61 -0.06 15.27
C ILE A 88 7.89 -0.52 15.95
N ARG A 89 8.67 -1.39 15.29
CA ARG A 89 9.95 -1.87 15.82
C ARG A 89 10.92 -0.70 16.00
N ASP A 90 10.91 0.23 15.06
CA ASP A 90 11.93 1.27 14.94
C ASP A 90 11.52 2.60 15.60
N ILE A 91 10.38 2.68 16.33
CA ILE A 91 9.84 3.91 16.97
C ILE A 91 10.93 4.75 17.65
N ARG A 92 11.67 4.16 18.60
CA ARG A 92 12.65 4.89 19.42
C ARG A 92 13.81 5.44 18.58
N ASN A 93 14.22 4.68 17.57
CA ASN A 93 15.30 5.06 16.67
C ASN A 93 14.82 6.13 15.68
N ASP A 94 13.64 5.98 15.12
CA ASP A 94 13.07 6.92 14.17
C ASP A 94 12.75 8.27 14.82
N GLU A 95 12.26 8.25 16.07
CA GLU A 95 11.99 9.45 16.85
C GLU A 95 13.26 10.25 17.16
N SER A 96 14.38 9.59 17.51
CA SER A 96 15.66 10.27 17.77
C SER A 96 16.25 10.95 16.53
N HIS A 97 15.88 10.48 15.33
CA HIS A 97 16.24 11.09 14.05
C HIS A 97 15.19 12.09 13.54
N GLY A 98 14.21 12.46 14.38
CA GLY A 98 13.20 13.47 14.07
C GLY A 98 12.14 13.03 13.07
N ARG A 99 11.97 11.73 12.83
CA ARG A 99 10.88 11.21 11.99
C ARG A 99 9.56 11.26 12.75
N ARG A 100 8.45 11.38 12.02
CA ARG A 100 7.08 11.35 12.54
C ARG A 100 6.26 10.29 11.81
N THR A 101 6.66 9.03 11.95
CA THR A 101 5.97 7.87 11.38
C THR A 101 4.62 7.63 12.08
N LEU A 102 3.73 6.84 11.47
CA LEU A 102 2.40 6.59 12.01
C LEU A 102 2.45 6.00 13.44
N PRO A 103 3.35 5.05 13.77
CA PRO A 103 3.48 4.55 15.14
C PRO A 103 3.98 5.60 16.15
N ILE A 104 4.80 6.56 15.73
CA ILE A 104 5.24 7.67 16.58
C ILE A 104 4.05 8.59 16.90
N VAL A 105 3.23 8.91 15.88
CA VAL A 105 2.06 9.79 16.05
C VAL A 105 0.93 9.13 16.85
N LEU A 106 0.67 7.83 16.61
CA LEU A 106 -0.39 7.09 17.31
C LEU A 106 0.04 6.59 18.69
N GLY A 107 1.33 6.32 18.89
CA GLY A 107 1.85 5.55 20.01
C GLY A 107 1.80 4.05 19.75
N ARG A 108 2.72 3.32 20.39
CA ARG A 108 2.95 1.87 20.17
C ARG A 108 1.70 1.02 20.35
N GLU A 109 0.97 1.19 21.44
CA GLU A 109 -0.23 0.39 21.74
C GLU A 109 -1.33 0.58 20.69
N ARG A 110 -1.56 1.83 20.26
CA ARG A 110 -2.55 2.12 19.21
C ARG A 110 -2.09 1.61 17.84
N ALA A 111 -0.80 1.67 17.55
CA ALA A 111 -0.24 1.10 16.32
C ALA A 111 -0.40 -0.44 16.27
N LEU A 112 -0.17 -1.13 17.40
CA LEU A 112 -0.43 -2.57 17.51
C LEU A 112 -1.92 -2.88 17.38
N SER A 113 -2.80 -2.07 18.00
CA SER A 113 -4.25 -2.20 17.87
C SER A 113 -4.70 -2.01 16.41
N LEU A 114 -4.19 -0.99 15.72
CA LEU A 114 -4.45 -0.76 14.30
C LEU A 114 -4.06 -1.98 13.47
N MET A 115 -2.86 -2.53 13.69
CA MET A 115 -2.39 -3.72 12.99
C MET A 115 -3.33 -4.92 13.20
N SER A 116 -3.76 -5.17 14.44
CA SER A 116 -4.70 -6.25 14.76
C SER A 116 -6.07 -6.04 14.09
N VAL A 117 -6.60 -4.81 14.10
CA VAL A 117 -7.85 -4.47 13.41
C VAL A 117 -7.73 -4.69 11.91
N THR A 118 -6.60 -4.29 11.31
CA THR A 118 -6.34 -4.51 9.88
C THR A 118 -6.31 -5.99 9.52
N TYR A 119 -5.69 -6.84 10.34
CA TYR A 119 -5.72 -8.29 10.12
C TYR A 119 -7.11 -8.89 10.28
N LEU A 120 -7.84 -8.53 11.34
CA LEU A 120 -9.21 -9.03 11.54
C LEU A 120 -10.14 -8.61 10.41
N PHE A 121 -10.05 -7.34 9.98
CA PHE A 121 -10.80 -6.84 8.83
C PHE A 121 -10.48 -7.65 7.57
N ASN A 122 -9.21 -7.96 7.29
CA ASN A 122 -8.84 -8.77 6.13
C ASN A 122 -9.43 -10.18 6.16
N PHE A 123 -9.43 -10.84 7.32
CA PHE A 123 -10.09 -12.12 7.47
C PHE A 123 -11.59 -12.04 7.21
N ILE A 124 -12.28 -11.07 7.82
CA ILE A 124 -13.71 -10.86 7.64
C ILE A 124 -14.04 -10.53 6.18
N TRP A 125 -13.24 -9.67 5.54
CA TRP A 125 -13.42 -9.28 4.15
C TRP A 125 -13.36 -10.47 3.22
N ILE A 126 -12.34 -11.32 3.34
CA ILE A 126 -12.22 -12.53 2.51
C ILE A 126 -13.35 -13.50 2.79
N LEU A 127 -13.69 -13.75 4.06
CA LEU A 127 -14.80 -14.65 4.42
C LEU A 127 -16.14 -14.18 3.85
N ALA A 128 -16.41 -12.87 3.88
CA ALA A 128 -17.65 -12.31 3.33
C ALA A 128 -17.81 -12.62 1.83
N TRP A 129 -16.71 -12.62 1.07
CA TRP A 129 -16.71 -12.93 -0.36
C TRP A 129 -16.63 -14.42 -0.70
N ILE A 130 -16.41 -15.31 0.28
CA ILE A 130 -16.52 -16.77 0.07
C ILE A 130 -17.99 -17.22 0.09
N ILE A 131 -18.85 -16.50 0.81
CA ILE A 131 -20.24 -16.90 1.09
C ILE A 131 -21.21 -16.39 0.00
N VAL A 132 -20.76 -15.48 -0.87
CA VAL A 132 -21.53 -14.86 -1.97
C VAL A 132 -21.10 -15.44 -3.29
#